data_AF-A0A8S1XAW6-F1
#
_entry.id   AF-A0A8S1XAW6-F1
#
_cell.length_a   1.000
_cell.length_b   1.000
_cell.length_c   1.000
_cell.angle_alpha   90.00
_cell.angle_beta   90.00
_cell.angle_gamma   90.00
#
_symmetry.space_group_name_H-M   'P 1'
#
loop_
_entity.id
_entity.type
_entity.pdbx_description
1 polymer ?
#
loop_
_entity_poly.entity_id
_entity_poly.type
_entity_poly.pdbx_seq_one_letter_code
_entity_poly.pdbx_strand_id
1 'polypeptide(L)'
;MNISSQNDQTQINELQEVTRDQEYFDQAMQLLFRRQLKIIFTKNQEIKIISSNGEIIRSDIILSSCHEDPELPFFNLEQIKHLKWLGKFQDTKKVGKWIATWKNEILLDVGGQYCQKGMKQGRWKEIFKNYFEKAQVYEEGEYINGMRIGIWNIIYQNKLIGGGFYDQQGQKNGQWIELCNYFQCDNQIIFQGEYLNGKKIGTWDINRKRLAIFLNLNGCKKKGNLELIGQEQYDQQGQKNGKWVELSDDFQKETQILYCGEYKSGRKCGIWEIHYQKQSNRPFYFIGCGIYNMEGYKNGRWVEVTKNFLSDGQVIYDGQYQNGKKIGKWDIKVKNDQTFEKIGYGSYDEQEHKNGIWLELSGNYRNIYSEVTYYGEYKKDKKIGKWEIYHKQSSNYPFKLIGGGSYNDESVKYGIWIELSDYFSNQNEVLYQGVYQNGRKVGKWDIKFKSHQFNDFHNIGGGIYDNQNLKHASWVDVGDNFSKNQSIIHKGEYNHGKKIGLWEEMRICCENTIFKIGEKIYD
;
A
#
# COMPACT_ATOMS: atom_id res chain seq x y z
N MET A 1 36.48 -11.35 38.97
CA MET A 1 36.23 -12.25 37.84
C MET A 1 35.11 -11.63 37.01
N ASN A 2 35.46 -10.91 35.96
CA ASN A 2 34.50 -10.24 35.08
C ASN A 2 34.06 -11.22 34.00
N ILE A 3 32.78 -11.55 33.97
CA ILE A 3 32.15 -12.28 32.87
C ILE A 3 31.68 -11.21 31.88
N SER A 4 32.44 -10.99 30.82
CA SER A 4 32.01 -10.18 29.69
C SER A 4 30.98 -10.98 28.88
N SER A 5 29.72 -10.55 28.87
CA SER A 5 28.73 -11.04 27.92
C SER A 5 29.08 -10.49 26.52
N GLN A 6 29.79 -11.29 25.72
CA GLN A 6 29.91 -11.03 24.29
C GLN A 6 28.51 -11.13 23.68
N ASN A 7 27.99 -10.00 23.18
CA ASN A 7 26.90 -9.99 22.22
C ASN A 7 27.40 -10.70 20.97
N ASP A 8 27.00 -11.96 20.78
CA ASP A 8 27.16 -12.71 19.54
C ASP A 8 26.33 -12.04 18.43
N GLN A 9 26.88 -10.97 17.84
CA GLN A 9 26.52 -10.58 16.49
C GLN A 9 27.03 -11.69 15.57
N THR A 10 26.15 -12.65 15.29
CA THR A 10 26.37 -13.68 14.30
C THR A 10 26.64 -12.98 12.96
N GLN A 11 27.90 -12.87 12.57
CA GLN A 11 28.26 -12.41 11.23
C GLN A 11 27.64 -13.40 10.25
N ILE A 12 26.52 -13.01 9.64
CA ILE A 12 25.89 -13.79 8.60
C ILE A 12 26.89 -13.82 7.44
N ASN A 13 27.39 -15.01 7.16
CA ASN A 13 28.24 -15.27 6.02
C ASN A 13 27.39 -15.23 4.75
N GLU A 14 27.18 -14.03 4.20
CA GLU A 14 26.34 -13.76 3.04
C GLU A 14 27.10 -14.10 1.74
N LEU A 15 26.47 -14.87 0.84
CA LEU A 15 27.01 -15.17 -0.50
C LEU A 15 26.48 -14.20 -1.55
N GLN A 16 25.20 -13.83 -1.44
CA GLN A 16 24.52 -12.97 -2.38
C GLN A 16 23.29 -12.34 -1.71
N GLU A 17 23.07 -11.05 -1.97
CA GLU A 17 21.89 -10.30 -1.54
C GLU A 17 21.15 -9.78 -2.78
N VAL A 18 19.84 -10.01 -2.83
CA VAL A 18 18.96 -9.42 -3.86
C VAL A 18 17.82 -8.69 -3.15
N THR A 19 17.64 -7.41 -3.48
CA THR A 19 16.49 -6.63 -2.99
C THR A 19 15.41 -6.59 -4.06
N ARG A 20 14.16 -6.88 -3.68
CA ARG A 20 12.99 -6.77 -4.55
C ARG A 20 11.88 -5.98 -3.87
N ASP A 21 11.24 -5.10 -4.64
CA ASP A 21 9.96 -4.55 -4.25
C ASP A 21 8.88 -5.60 -4.47
N GLN A 22 8.21 -6.01 -3.40
CA GLN A 22 7.09 -6.93 -3.45
C GLN A 22 5.83 -6.20 -3.03
N GLU A 23 4.82 -6.23 -3.89
CA GLU A 23 3.46 -5.88 -3.49
C GLU A 23 2.82 -7.09 -2.82
N TYR A 24 2.22 -6.86 -1.65
CA TYR A 24 1.44 -7.87 -0.96
C TYR A 24 0.20 -7.24 -0.36
N PHE A 25 -0.89 -7.99 -0.31
CA PHE A 25 -2.09 -7.57 0.38
C PHE A 25 -1.98 -7.91 1.87
N ASP A 26 -1.97 -6.91 2.74
CA ASP A 26 -2.08 -7.10 4.18
C ASP A 26 -3.56 -7.28 4.54
N GLN A 27 -3.88 -8.45 5.09
CA GLN A 27 -5.23 -8.81 5.43
C GLN A 27 -5.79 -8.02 6.63
N ALA A 28 -4.96 -7.70 7.62
CA ALA A 28 -5.40 -6.99 8.82
C ALA A 28 -5.76 -5.54 8.48
N MET A 29 -5.00 -4.94 7.58
CA MET A 29 -5.25 -3.57 7.14
C MET A 29 -6.14 -3.48 5.90
N GLN A 30 -6.44 -4.60 5.24
CA GLN A 30 -7.14 -4.64 3.95
C GLN A 30 -6.46 -3.75 2.90
N LEU A 31 -5.13 -3.69 2.88
CA LEU A 31 -4.38 -2.77 2.01
C LEU A 31 -3.31 -3.50 1.22
N LEU A 32 -3.08 -3.04 -0.02
CA LEU A 32 -1.91 -3.44 -0.78
C LEU A 32 -0.71 -2.63 -0.27
N PHE A 33 0.28 -3.31 0.28
CA PHE A 33 1.55 -2.72 0.68
C PHE A 33 2.61 -3.09 -0.33
N ARG A 34 3.41 -2.09 -0.72
CA ARG A 34 4.69 -2.34 -1.36
C ARG A 34 5.75 -2.36 -0.29
N ARG A 35 6.45 -3.49 -0.15
CA ARG A 35 7.54 -3.65 0.80
C ARG A 35 8.77 -4.19 0.09
N GLN A 36 9.91 -3.61 0.43
CA GLN A 36 11.19 -4.17 0.02
C GLN A 36 11.48 -5.43 0.83
N LEU A 37 11.68 -6.53 0.11
CA LEU A 37 12.13 -7.80 0.65
C LEU A 37 13.59 -8.01 0.23
N LYS A 38 14.42 -8.39 1.19
CA LYS A 38 15.79 -8.83 0.97
C LYS A 38 15.81 -10.35 0.91
N ILE A 39 16.36 -10.89 -0.17
CA ILE A 39 16.58 -12.32 -0.34
C ILE A 39 18.07 -12.56 -0.13
N ILE A 40 18.41 -13.29 0.93
CA ILE A 40 19.78 -13.57 1.32
C ILE A 40 20.05 -15.05 1.11
N PHE A 41 21.08 -15.34 0.31
CA PHE A 41 21.62 -16.67 0.15
C PHE A 41 22.80 -16.85 1.11
N THR A 42 22.70 -17.82 2.01
CA THR A 42 23.74 -18.08 3.02
C THR A 42 24.72 -19.15 2.53
N LYS A 43 25.95 -19.15 3.08
CA LYS A 43 26.93 -20.22 2.82
C LYS A 43 26.44 -21.63 3.22
N ASN A 44 25.45 -21.72 4.10
CA ASN A 44 24.86 -22.98 4.54
C ASN A 44 23.74 -23.46 3.61
N GLN A 45 23.66 -22.92 2.40
CA GLN A 45 22.60 -23.21 1.43
C GLN A 45 21.21 -22.86 1.98
N GLU A 46 21.09 -21.78 2.77
CA GLU A 46 19.78 -21.27 3.20
C GLU A 46 19.37 -20.08 2.33
N ILE A 47 18.08 -19.98 2.01
CA ILE A 47 17.46 -18.75 1.51
C ILE A 47 16.69 -18.13 2.65
N LYS A 48 17.05 -16.89 3.00
CA LYS A 48 16.30 -16.08 3.95
C LYS A 48 15.60 -14.96 3.21
N ILE A 49 14.30 -14.85 3.39
CA ILE A 49 13.52 -13.69 2.95
C ILE A 49 13.34 -12.82 4.19
N ILE A 50 14.02 -11.69 4.18
CA ILE A 50 14.05 -10.72 5.27
C ILE A 50 13.28 -9.49 4.83
N SER A 51 12.45 -8.99 5.72
CA SER A 51 11.66 -7.80 5.45
C SER A 51 12.46 -6.52 5.75
N SER A 52 11.95 -5.36 5.30
CA SER A 52 12.63 -4.07 5.48
C SER A 52 12.96 -3.69 6.93
N ASN A 53 12.30 -4.29 7.94
CA ASN A 53 12.59 -4.05 9.37
C ASN A 53 13.55 -5.09 9.98
N GLY A 54 14.12 -6.00 9.18
CA GLY A 54 15.01 -7.06 9.63
C GLY A 54 14.33 -8.36 10.07
N GLU A 55 12.98 -8.42 10.08
CA GLU A 55 12.25 -9.66 10.41
C GLU A 55 12.46 -10.73 9.32
N ILE A 56 12.91 -11.92 9.71
CA ILE A 56 12.99 -13.09 8.83
C ILE A 56 11.56 -13.61 8.59
N ILE A 57 11.03 -13.39 7.39
CA ILE A 57 9.70 -13.87 6.98
C ILE A 57 9.73 -15.37 6.68
N ARG A 58 10.81 -15.83 6.05
CA ARG A 58 10.97 -17.21 5.58
C ARG A 58 12.45 -17.60 5.61
N SER A 59 12.73 -18.82 6.02
CA SER A 59 14.04 -19.43 5.93
C SER A 59 13.88 -20.86 5.41
N ASP A 60 14.43 -21.15 4.24
CA ASP A 60 14.41 -22.48 3.64
C ASP A 60 15.84 -22.98 3.43
N ILE A 61 16.05 -24.30 3.56
CA ILE A 61 17.29 -24.97 3.17
C ILE A 61 17.16 -25.38 1.70
N ILE A 62 18.04 -24.88 0.84
CA ILE A 62 18.20 -25.33 -0.54
C ILE A 62 19.00 -26.62 -0.48
N LEU A 63 18.40 -27.73 -0.88
CA LEU A 63 19.07 -29.04 -0.90
C LEU A 63 20.01 -29.21 -2.11
N SER A 64 20.26 -28.17 -2.90
CA SER A 64 21.10 -28.22 -4.10
C SER A 64 21.83 -26.90 -4.34
N SER A 65 23.04 -26.97 -4.92
CA SER A 65 23.88 -25.84 -5.34
C SER A 65 23.33 -25.05 -6.54
N CYS A 66 22.00 -24.93 -6.67
CA CYS A 66 21.37 -24.24 -7.78
C CYS A 66 21.48 -22.72 -7.58
N HIS A 67 22.36 -22.09 -8.35
CA HIS A 67 22.54 -20.63 -8.41
C HIS A 67 21.52 -19.94 -9.35
N GLU A 68 20.52 -20.66 -9.85
CA GLU A 68 19.43 -20.03 -10.60
C GLU A 68 18.56 -19.24 -9.62
N ASP A 69 18.31 -17.98 -9.97
CA ASP A 69 17.43 -17.08 -9.23
C ASP A 69 16.11 -17.83 -8.98
N PRO A 70 15.75 -18.12 -7.71
CA PRO A 70 14.53 -18.84 -7.44
C PRO A 70 13.41 -18.04 -8.07
N GLU A 71 12.68 -18.65 -9.02
CA GLU A 71 11.37 -18.16 -9.41
C GLU A 71 10.57 -18.09 -8.11
N LEU A 72 10.51 -16.90 -7.50
CA LEU A 72 9.72 -16.61 -6.32
C LEU A 72 8.37 -16.17 -6.86
N PRO A 73 7.44 -17.09 -7.14
CA PRO A 73 6.17 -16.78 -7.76
C PRO A 73 5.19 -16.45 -6.63
N PHE A 74 5.67 -15.76 -5.59
CA PHE A 74 4.87 -15.45 -4.43
C PHE A 74 4.29 -14.07 -4.63
N PHE A 75 2.97 -14.00 -4.75
CA PHE A 75 2.27 -12.76 -5.01
C PHE A 75 1.66 -12.14 -3.74
N ASN A 76 1.76 -12.85 -2.60
CA ASN A 76 1.36 -12.33 -1.30
C ASN A 76 2.21 -12.91 -0.15
N LEU A 77 2.22 -12.19 0.98
CA LEU A 77 3.05 -12.51 2.15
C LEU A 77 2.67 -13.84 2.82
N GLU A 78 1.39 -14.23 2.80
CA GLU A 78 0.97 -15.51 3.37
C GLU A 78 1.55 -16.69 2.58
N GLN A 79 1.60 -16.62 1.26
CA GLN A 79 2.28 -17.65 0.46
C GLN A 79 3.77 -17.73 0.79
N ILE A 80 4.44 -16.58 0.93
CA ILE A 80 5.85 -16.57 1.33
C ILE A 80 6.02 -17.29 2.68
N LYS A 81 5.16 -17.01 3.67
CA LYS A 81 5.25 -17.57 5.02
C LYS A 81 4.86 -19.05 5.10
N HIS A 82 3.85 -19.46 4.34
CA HIS A 82 3.13 -20.72 4.62
C HIS A 82 3.22 -21.75 3.51
N LEU A 83 3.46 -21.35 2.26
CA LEU A 83 3.51 -22.26 1.12
C LEU A 83 4.91 -22.86 0.95
N LYS A 84 5.00 -24.19 1.03
CA LYS A 84 6.22 -24.94 0.70
C LYS A 84 5.93 -25.96 -0.38
N TRP A 85 6.92 -26.20 -1.23
CA TRP A 85 6.87 -27.23 -2.26
C TRP A 85 7.82 -28.36 -1.90
N LEU A 86 7.34 -29.60 -1.93
CA LEU A 86 8.10 -30.80 -1.62
C LEU A 86 8.21 -31.68 -2.87
N GLY A 87 9.43 -32.12 -3.19
CA GLY A 87 9.69 -32.96 -4.35
C GLY A 87 11.16 -33.38 -4.43
N LYS A 88 11.52 -34.07 -5.51
CA LYS A 88 12.90 -34.50 -5.76
C LYS A 88 13.58 -33.57 -6.75
N PHE A 89 14.88 -33.40 -6.56
CA PHE A 89 15.77 -32.78 -7.54
C PHE A 89 16.72 -33.83 -8.11
N GLN A 90 17.08 -33.66 -9.38
CA GLN A 90 18.16 -34.38 -10.05
C GLN A 90 18.91 -33.37 -10.92
N ASP A 91 20.22 -33.25 -10.72
CA ASP A 91 21.07 -32.29 -11.46
C ASP A 91 20.46 -30.88 -11.47
N THR A 92 20.14 -30.36 -10.28
CA THR A 92 19.46 -29.06 -10.02
C THR A 92 18.05 -28.90 -10.61
N LYS A 93 17.52 -29.89 -11.33
CA LYS A 93 16.19 -29.84 -11.95
C LYS A 93 15.15 -30.55 -11.10
N LYS A 94 13.94 -30.00 -11.06
CA LYS A 94 12.77 -30.64 -10.43
C LYS A 94 12.41 -31.91 -11.20
N VAL A 95 12.27 -33.04 -10.51
CA VAL A 95 11.88 -34.32 -11.14
C VAL A 95 10.82 -35.04 -10.31
N GLY A 96 10.03 -35.89 -10.97
CA GLY A 96 9.04 -36.74 -10.32
C GLY A 96 7.85 -35.97 -9.75
N LYS A 97 7.18 -36.56 -8.76
CA LYS A 97 6.00 -35.97 -8.13
C LYS A 97 6.39 -34.82 -7.20
N TRP A 98 5.70 -33.71 -7.35
CA TRP A 98 5.80 -32.52 -6.51
C TRP A 98 4.46 -32.25 -5.84
N ILE A 99 4.49 -31.93 -4.56
CA ILE A 99 3.31 -31.61 -3.74
C ILE A 99 3.52 -30.28 -3.02
N ALA A 100 2.43 -29.62 -2.64
CA ALA A 100 2.48 -28.40 -1.85
C ALA A 100 2.04 -28.65 -0.40
N THR A 101 2.61 -27.88 0.54
CA THR A 101 2.11 -27.76 1.91
C THR A 101 1.76 -26.31 2.23
N TRP A 102 0.75 -26.12 3.08
CA TRP A 102 0.31 -24.83 3.60
C TRP A 102 0.23 -24.89 5.12
N LYS A 103 0.94 -24.00 5.82
CA LYS A 103 1.05 -24.05 7.30
C LYS A 103 1.51 -25.43 7.80
N ASN A 104 2.40 -26.08 7.04
CA ASN A 104 2.91 -27.44 7.25
C ASN A 104 1.88 -28.58 7.04
N GLU A 105 0.68 -28.29 6.56
CA GLU A 105 -0.31 -29.30 6.18
C GLU A 105 -0.20 -29.62 4.68
N ILE A 106 -0.29 -30.89 4.30
CA ILE A 106 -0.26 -31.30 2.88
C ILE A 106 -1.55 -30.83 2.20
N LEU A 107 -1.42 -30.04 1.14
CA LEU A 107 -2.55 -29.66 0.31
C LEU A 107 -2.92 -30.83 -0.62
N LEU A 108 -4.09 -31.41 -0.40
CA LEU A 108 -4.56 -32.58 -1.14
C LEU A 108 -4.65 -32.29 -2.65
N ASP A 109 -4.00 -33.19 -3.41
CA ASP A 109 -3.92 -33.20 -4.87
C ASP A 109 -3.28 -31.95 -5.50
N VAL A 110 -2.66 -31.07 -4.70
CA VAL A 110 -1.96 -29.89 -5.22
C VAL A 110 -0.54 -30.26 -5.64
N GLY A 111 -0.19 -29.88 -6.87
CA GLY A 111 1.08 -30.20 -7.53
C GLY A 111 0.89 -31.05 -8.78
N GLY A 112 1.92 -31.81 -9.14
CA GLY A 112 1.94 -32.59 -10.37
C GLY A 112 3.28 -33.30 -10.58
N GLN A 113 3.61 -33.63 -11.82
CA GLN A 113 4.84 -34.35 -12.15
C GLN A 113 5.78 -33.52 -13.04
N TYR A 114 7.08 -33.60 -12.76
CA TYR A 114 8.13 -33.13 -13.64
C TYR A 114 8.84 -34.30 -14.32
N CYS A 115 9.19 -34.14 -15.59
CA CYS A 115 10.06 -35.09 -16.30
C CYS A 115 11.52 -34.92 -15.92
N GLN A 116 12.38 -35.84 -16.39
CA GLN A 116 13.83 -35.80 -16.17
C GLN A 116 14.51 -34.51 -16.69
N LYS A 117 13.87 -33.80 -17.63
CA LYS A 117 14.37 -32.53 -18.15
C LYS A 117 13.98 -31.32 -17.31
N GLY A 118 13.27 -31.49 -16.19
CA GLY A 118 12.81 -30.37 -15.36
C GLY A 118 11.52 -29.71 -15.83
N MET A 119 10.81 -30.30 -16.79
CA MET A 119 9.58 -29.72 -17.34
C MET A 119 8.33 -30.37 -16.75
N LYS A 120 7.29 -29.57 -16.49
CA LYS A 120 5.99 -30.06 -16.03
C LYS A 120 5.34 -30.99 -17.08
N GLN A 121 4.73 -32.07 -16.62
CA GLN A 121 4.00 -33.04 -17.45
C GLN A 121 2.76 -33.58 -16.73
N GLY A 122 1.76 -34.01 -17.51
CA GLY A 122 0.53 -34.64 -17.03
C GLY A 122 -0.40 -33.66 -16.34
N ARG A 123 -1.29 -34.18 -15.47
CA ARG A 123 -2.24 -33.36 -14.72
C ARG A 123 -1.55 -32.57 -13.62
N TRP A 124 -1.91 -31.30 -13.51
CA TRP A 124 -1.45 -30.38 -12.48
C TRP A 124 -2.62 -29.69 -11.81
N LYS A 125 -2.48 -29.46 -10.50
CA LYS A 125 -3.34 -28.55 -9.72
C LYS A 125 -2.45 -27.53 -9.07
N GLU A 126 -2.55 -26.31 -9.53
CA GLU A 126 -1.71 -25.18 -9.15
C GLU A 126 -2.46 -24.25 -8.20
N ILE A 127 -1.70 -23.57 -7.37
CA ILE A 127 -2.21 -22.58 -6.44
C ILE A 127 -2.31 -21.25 -7.18
N PHE A 128 -3.45 -20.58 -7.11
CA PHE A 128 -3.64 -19.27 -7.75
C PHE A 128 -2.76 -18.20 -7.08
N LYS A 129 -2.38 -17.17 -7.84
CA LYS A 129 -1.51 -16.09 -7.35
C LYS A 129 -1.99 -15.43 -6.04
N ASN A 130 -3.31 -15.30 -5.86
CA ASN A 130 -3.90 -14.73 -4.65
C ASN A 130 -4.36 -15.77 -3.65
N TYR A 131 -3.75 -16.96 -3.63
CA TYR A 131 -4.09 -17.95 -2.63
C TYR A 131 -3.69 -17.46 -1.23
N PHE A 132 -4.65 -17.46 -0.32
CA PHE A 132 -4.46 -17.20 1.11
C PHE A 132 -5.55 -17.94 1.90
N GLU A 133 -5.51 -17.88 3.23
CA GLU A 133 -6.41 -18.67 4.10
C GLU A 133 -7.91 -18.57 3.76
N LYS A 134 -8.40 -17.39 3.32
CA LYS A 134 -9.82 -17.19 2.96
C LYS A 134 -10.12 -17.29 1.46
N ALA A 135 -9.09 -17.28 0.61
CA ALA A 135 -9.22 -17.43 -0.84
C ALA A 135 -8.39 -18.60 -1.37
N GLN A 136 -8.85 -19.82 -1.09
CA GLN A 136 -8.21 -21.04 -1.58
C GLN A 136 -8.64 -21.32 -3.03
N VAL A 137 -8.01 -20.64 -3.98
CA VAL A 137 -8.25 -20.78 -5.42
C VAL A 137 -7.16 -21.64 -6.05
N TYR A 138 -7.58 -22.58 -6.91
CA TYR A 138 -6.70 -23.46 -7.66
C TYR A 138 -6.93 -23.33 -9.16
N GLU A 139 -5.91 -23.62 -9.95
CA GLU A 139 -6.02 -23.84 -11.40
C GLU A 139 -5.65 -25.31 -11.68
N GLU A 140 -6.47 -26.06 -12.39
CA GLU A 140 -6.14 -27.44 -12.76
C GLU A 140 -6.20 -27.66 -14.26
N GLY A 141 -5.31 -28.50 -14.78
CA GLY A 141 -5.26 -28.83 -16.20
C GLY A 141 -4.10 -29.74 -16.53
N GLU A 142 -3.76 -29.84 -17.82
CA GLU A 142 -2.70 -30.71 -18.31
C GLU A 142 -1.48 -29.92 -18.80
N TYR A 143 -0.31 -30.46 -18.55
CA TYR A 143 0.96 -30.01 -19.09
C TYR A 143 1.57 -31.04 -20.04
N ILE A 144 2.12 -30.56 -21.16
CA ILE A 144 3.01 -31.33 -22.03
C ILE A 144 4.28 -30.52 -22.25
N ASN A 145 5.43 -31.09 -21.85
CA ASN A 145 6.74 -30.46 -22.00
C ASN A 145 6.81 -29.03 -21.45
N GLY A 146 6.21 -28.80 -20.27
CA GLY A 146 6.20 -27.49 -19.63
C GLY A 146 5.15 -26.51 -20.15
N MET A 147 4.40 -26.85 -21.21
CA MET A 147 3.32 -26.01 -21.76
C MET A 147 1.96 -26.48 -21.23
N ARG A 148 1.10 -25.53 -20.85
CA ARG A 148 -0.31 -25.80 -20.52
C ARG A 148 -1.05 -26.18 -21.79
N ILE A 149 -1.82 -27.26 -21.78
CA ILE A 149 -2.60 -27.71 -22.93
C ILE A 149 -4.02 -28.09 -22.51
N GLY A 150 -4.96 -28.04 -23.46
CA GLY A 150 -6.32 -28.51 -23.24
C GLY A 150 -7.12 -27.64 -22.29
N ILE A 151 -8.12 -28.24 -21.62
CA ILE A 151 -9.00 -27.54 -20.70
C ILE A 151 -8.27 -27.26 -19.39
N TRP A 152 -8.35 -26.01 -18.95
CA TRP A 152 -7.85 -25.54 -17.66
C TRP A 152 -8.99 -24.94 -16.85
N ASN A 153 -9.25 -25.51 -15.68
CA ASN A 153 -10.33 -25.12 -14.78
C ASN A 153 -9.81 -24.22 -13.66
N ILE A 154 -10.61 -23.24 -13.24
CA ILE A 154 -10.37 -22.45 -12.03
C ILE A 154 -11.36 -22.89 -10.95
N ILE A 155 -10.84 -23.34 -9.82
CA ILE A 155 -11.62 -23.93 -8.73
C ILE A 155 -11.52 -23.05 -7.49
N TYR A 156 -12.65 -22.70 -6.90
CA TYR A 156 -12.74 -22.02 -5.61
C TYR A 156 -13.74 -22.75 -4.71
N GLN A 157 -13.32 -23.13 -3.50
CA GLN A 157 -14.16 -23.91 -2.56
C GLN A 157 -14.77 -25.16 -3.21
N ASN A 158 -13.95 -25.92 -3.95
CA ASN A 158 -14.35 -27.11 -4.71
C ASN A 158 -15.45 -26.87 -5.76
N LYS A 159 -15.62 -25.64 -6.23
CA LYS A 159 -16.54 -25.28 -7.30
C LYS A 159 -15.77 -24.72 -8.47
N LEU A 160 -16.11 -25.18 -9.67
CA LEU A 160 -15.66 -24.58 -10.92
C LEU A 160 -16.23 -23.16 -11.02
N ILE A 161 -15.35 -22.16 -11.08
CA ILE A 161 -15.71 -20.74 -11.18
C ILE A 161 -15.18 -20.05 -12.43
N GLY A 162 -14.28 -20.70 -13.17
CA GLY A 162 -13.74 -20.18 -14.41
C GLY A 162 -12.81 -21.16 -15.12
N GLY A 163 -11.97 -20.66 -16.03
CA GLY A 163 -11.11 -21.49 -16.86
C GLY A 163 -11.28 -21.23 -18.35
N GLY A 164 -10.65 -22.06 -19.17
CA GLY A 164 -10.74 -22.02 -20.63
C GLY A 164 -9.86 -23.08 -21.28
N PHE A 165 -9.49 -22.87 -22.55
CA PHE A 165 -8.74 -23.84 -23.34
C PHE A 165 -7.38 -23.29 -23.79
N TYR A 166 -6.34 -24.11 -23.67
CA TYR A 166 -5.02 -23.88 -24.25
C TYR A 166 -4.81 -24.78 -25.47
N ASP A 167 -4.28 -24.20 -26.55
CA ASP A 167 -3.91 -24.95 -27.75
C ASP A 167 -2.62 -25.77 -27.58
N GLN A 168 -2.16 -26.39 -28.66
CA GLN A 168 -0.96 -27.24 -28.66
C GLN A 168 0.34 -26.45 -28.49
N GLN A 169 0.30 -25.13 -28.71
CA GLN A 169 1.41 -24.20 -28.53
C GLN A 169 1.39 -23.57 -27.13
N GLY A 170 0.44 -23.97 -26.28
CA GLY A 170 0.25 -23.42 -24.94
C GLY A 170 -0.30 -22.01 -24.90
N GLN A 171 -0.99 -21.59 -25.96
CA GLN A 171 -1.65 -20.30 -26.03
C GLN A 171 -3.13 -20.44 -25.69
N LYS A 172 -3.67 -19.45 -24.98
CA LYS A 172 -5.11 -19.41 -24.68
C LYS A 172 -5.91 -19.25 -25.98
N ASN A 173 -6.98 -20.03 -26.13
CA ASN A 173 -7.86 -19.97 -27.29
C ASN A 173 -9.32 -20.22 -26.89
N GLY A 174 -10.27 -19.62 -27.60
CA GLY A 174 -11.71 -19.75 -27.37
C GLY A 174 -12.22 -18.99 -26.15
N GLN A 175 -13.33 -19.44 -25.56
CA GLN A 175 -13.97 -18.78 -24.43
C GLN A 175 -13.19 -18.99 -23.12
N TRP A 176 -13.09 -17.93 -22.33
CA TRP A 176 -12.35 -17.89 -21.08
C TRP A 176 -13.10 -17.13 -20.00
N ILE A 177 -12.97 -17.61 -18.76
CA ILE A 177 -13.35 -16.90 -17.54
C ILE A 177 -12.10 -16.75 -16.66
N GLU A 178 -11.65 -15.53 -16.46
CA GLU A 178 -10.48 -15.18 -15.64
C GLU A 178 -10.89 -14.54 -14.32
N LEU A 179 -10.05 -14.68 -13.29
CA LEU A 179 -10.26 -13.98 -12.02
C LEU A 179 -9.49 -12.67 -11.98
N CYS A 180 -10.08 -11.66 -11.34
CA CYS A 180 -9.37 -10.42 -11.04
C CYS A 180 -8.19 -10.62 -10.09
N ASN A 181 -7.18 -9.76 -10.21
CA ASN A 181 -6.04 -9.69 -9.30
C ASN A 181 -6.45 -9.34 -7.86
N TYR A 182 -7.68 -8.87 -7.63
CA TYR A 182 -8.23 -8.59 -6.31
C TYR A 182 -9.29 -9.62 -5.89
N PHE A 183 -9.29 -10.81 -6.51
CA PHE A 183 -10.23 -11.88 -6.17
C PHE A 183 -10.06 -12.29 -4.71
N GLN A 184 -11.12 -12.10 -3.93
CA GLN A 184 -11.19 -12.42 -2.51
C GLN A 184 -12.57 -13.04 -2.19
N CYS A 185 -12.71 -13.63 -1.00
CA CYS A 185 -13.98 -14.23 -0.58
C CYS A 185 -15.16 -13.26 -0.69
N ASP A 186 -14.92 -11.98 -0.41
CA ASP A 186 -15.93 -10.93 -0.38
C ASP A 186 -15.96 -10.05 -1.65
N ASN A 187 -15.00 -10.25 -2.56
CA ASN A 187 -14.88 -9.50 -3.82
C ASN A 187 -14.52 -10.46 -4.95
N GLN A 188 -15.54 -11.09 -5.52
CA GLN A 188 -15.39 -12.10 -6.57
C GLN A 188 -15.69 -11.47 -7.94
N ILE A 189 -14.66 -10.83 -8.52
CA ILE A 189 -14.72 -10.26 -9.87
C ILE A 189 -14.10 -11.24 -10.85
N ILE A 190 -14.81 -11.48 -11.94
CA ILE A 190 -14.37 -12.32 -13.05
C ILE A 190 -14.48 -11.55 -14.37
N PHE A 191 -13.61 -11.91 -15.31
CA PHE A 191 -13.62 -11.41 -16.68
C PHE A 191 -14.01 -12.55 -17.60
N GLN A 192 -14.99 -12.37 -18.47
CA GLN A 192 -15.45 -13.40 -19.39
C GLN A 192 -15.35 -12.90 -20.83
N GLY A 193 -14.66 -13.63 -21.70
CA GLY A 193 -14.55 -13.27 -23.10
C GLY A 193 -13.78 -14.31 -23.91
N GLU A 194 -13.28 -13.89 -25.06
CA GLU A 194 -12.63 -14.79 -26.01
C GLU A 194 -11.15 -14.48 -26.20
N TYR A 195 -10.37 -15.54 -26.32
CA TYR A 195 -8.98 -15.53 -26.72
C TYR A 195 -8.81 -16.10 -28.14
N LEU A 196 -7.85 -15.55 -28.89
CA LEU A 196 -7.36 -16.10 -30.14
C LEU A 196 -5.82 -16.04 -30.13
N ASN A 197 -5.16 -17.20 -30.21
CA ASN A 197 -3.69 -17.32 -30.22
C ASN A 197 -3.02 -16.54 -29.07
N GLY A 198 -3.56 -16.71 -27.86
CA GLY A 198 -3.04 -16.07 -26.64
C GLY A 198 -3.41 -14.59 -26.47
N LYS A 199 -4.17 -13.99 -27.39
CA LYS A 199 -4.60 -12.59 -27.33
C LYS A 199 -6.09 -12.48 -27.03
N LYS A 200 -6.48 -11.56 -26.14
CA LYS A 200 -7.89 -11.24 -25.89
C LYS A 200 -8.48 -10.59 -27.14
N ILE A 201 -9.65 -11.01 -27.58
CA ILE A 201 -10.37 -10.43 -28.71
C ILE A 201 -11.83 -10.14 -28.33
N GLY A 202 -12.48 -9.26 -29.08
CA GLY A 202 -13.91 -8.99 -28.94
C GLY A 202 -14.28 -8.31 -27.62
N THR A 203 -15.51 -8.55 -27.15
CA THR A 203 -16.01 -7.98 -25.90
C THR A 203 -15.74 -8.93 -24.73
N TRP A 204 -15.25 -8.37 -23.63
CA TRP A 204 -14.95 -9.05 -22.39
C TRP A 204 -15.80 -8.47 -21.27
N ASP A 205 -16.72 -9.27 -20.74
CA ASP A 205 -17.64 -8.88 -19.68
C ASP A 205 -16.96 -8.91 -18.31
N ILE A 206 -17.08 -7.83 -17.56
CA ILE A 206 -16.64 -7.75 -16.16
C ILE A 206 -17.83 -8.05 -15.27
N ASN A 207 -17.82 -9.23 -14.67
CA ASN A 207 -18.89 -9.70 -13.82
C ASN A 207 -18.46 -9.72 -12.35
N ARG A 208 -19.32 -9.22 -11.48
CA ARG A 208 -19.16 -9.27 -10.03
C ARG A 208 -20.17 -10.21 -9.44
N LYS A 209 -19.73 -11.18 -8.65
CA LYS A 209 -20.64 -12.01 -7.87
C LYS A 209 -20.98 -11.29 -6.58
N ARG A 210 -22.23 -10.84 -6.43
CA ARG A 210 -22.70 -10.33 -5.14
C ARG A 210 -22.76 -11.48 -4.16
N LEU A 211 -22.04 -11.37 -3.03
CA LEU A 211 -22.37 -12.21 -1.88
C LEU A 211 -23.81 -11.90 -1.51
N ALA A 212 -24.66 -12.93 -1.51
CA ALA A 212 -25.91 -12.84 -0.78
C ALA A 212 -25.51 -12.59 0.67
N ILE A 213 -25.69 -11.35 1.15
CA ILE A 213 -25.54 -11.04 2.56
C ILE A 213 -26.48 -12.00 3.27
N PHE A 214 -25.93 -12.95 4.02
CA PHE A 214 -26.68 -13.87 4.86
C PHE A 214 -27.30 -13.04 5.99
N LEU A 215 -28.37 -12.31 5.69
CA LEU A 215 -29.34 -11.96 6.70
C LEU A 215 -30.02 -13.28 7.04
N ASN A 216 -29.53 -13.91 8.09
CA ASN A 216 -29.96 -15.20 8.63
C ASN A 216 -31.37 -15.09 9.26
N LEU A 217 -32.27 -14.32 8.63
CA LEU A 217 -33.57 -14.01 9.19
C LEU A 217 -34.62 -15.09 8.91
N ASN A 218 -34.43 -16.01 7.94
CA ASN A 218 -35.44 -17.05 7.62
C ASN A 218 -34.92 -18.31 6.89
N GLY A 219 -33.63 -18.66 6.97
CA GLY A 219 -33.13 -19.93 6.40
C GLY A 219 -33.08 -20.07 4.85
N CYS A 220 -33.50 -19.07 4.07
CA CYS A 220 -33.38 -19.11 2.61
C CYS A 220 -31.98 -18.73 2.11
N LYS A 221 -31.20 -19.71 1.63
CA LYS A 221 -29.94 -19.47 0.90
C LYS A 221 -30.23 -18.96 -0.51
N LYS A 222 -30.21 -17.64 -0.75
CA LYS A 222 -30.25 -17.09 -2.12
C LYS A 222 -28.89 -17.31 -2.81
N LYS A 223 -28.90 -17.92 -4.00
CA LYS A 223 -27.73 -18.03 -4.87
C LYS A 223 -27.33 -16.61 -5.31
N GLY A 224 -26.08 -16.21 -5.08
CA GLY A 224 -25.58 -14.91 -5.54
C GLY A 224 -25.58 -14.85 -7.07
N ASN A 225 -26.26 -13.86 -7.65
CA ASN A 225 -26.25 -13.62 -9.08
C ASN A 225 -24.96 -12.89 -9.48
N LEU A 226 -24.48 -13.17 -10.70
CA LEU A 226 -23.47 -12.35 -11.35
C LEU A 226 -24.11 -11.05 -11.82
N GLU A 227 -23.45 -9.95 -11.51
CA GLU A 227 -23.82 -8.60 -11.92
C GLU A 227 -22.78 -8.11 -12.92
N LEU A 228 -23.21 -7.77 -14.14
CA LEU A 228 -22.36 -7.11 -15.12
C LEU A 228 -22.06 -5.69 -14.63
N ILE A 229 -20.80 -5.39 -14.33
CA ILE A 229 -20.36 -4.07 -13.85
C ILE A 229 -19.60 -3.27 -14.92
N GLY A 230 -19.26 -3.90 -16.05
CA GLY A 230 -18.53 -3.24 -17.13
C GLY A 230 -18.16 -4.19 -18.26
N GLN A 231 -17.57 -3.65 -19.32
CA GLN A 231 -17.08 -4.38 -20.47
C GLN A 231 -15.74 -3.82 -20.93
N GLU A 232 -14.89 -4.68 -21.48
CA GLU A 232 -13.63 -4.35 -22.15
C GLU A 232 -13.76 -4.75 -23.62
N GLN A 233 -13.19 -3.98 -24.54
CA GLN A 233 -13.28 -4.26 -25.98
C GLN A 233 -11.90 -4.34 -26.61
N TYR A 234 -11.62 -5.46 -27.29
CA TYR A 234 -10.35 -5.74 -27.95
C TYR A 234 -10.52 -5.92 -29.45
N ASP A 235 -9.55 -5.42 -30.23
CA ASP A 235 -9.46 -5.72 -31.65
C ASP A 235 -8.88 -7.13 -31.91
N GLN A 236 -8.77 -7.50 -33.19
CA GLN A 236 -8.26 -8.81 -33.62
C GLN A 236 -6.75 -8.99 -33.33
N GLN A 237 -6.02 -7.91 -33.07
CA GLN A 237 -4.60 -7.92 -32.73
C GLN A 237 -4.37 -7.98 -31.22
N GLY A 238 -5.44 -7.94 -30.41
CA GLY A 238 -5.41 -7.92 -28.96
C GLY A 238 -5.17 -6.56 -28.35
N GLN A 239 -5.32 -5.48 -29.12
CA GLN A 239 -5.22 -4.12 -28.61
C GLN A 239 -6.58 -3.65 -28.08
N LYS A 240 -6.54 -2.82 -27.04
CA LYS A 240 -7.74 -2.19 -26.48
C LYS A 240 -8.36 -1.24 -27.51
N ASN A 241 -9.65 -1.38 -27.79
CA ASN A 241 -10.34 -0.57 -28.80
C ASN A 241 -11.85 -0.53 -28.54
N GLY A 242 -12.43 0.67 -28.39
CA GLY A 242 -13.85 0.89 -28.10
C GLY A 242 -14.13 1.22 -26.64
N LYS A 243 -15.36 0.96 -26.19
CA LYS A 243 -15.79 1.25 -24.81
C LYS A 243 -15.08 0.36 -23.81
N TRP A 244 -14.75 0.93 -22.65
CA TRP A 244 -13.91 0.27 -21.67
C TRP A 244 -14.29 0.65 -20.24
N VAL A 245 -14.25 -0.34 -19.35
CA VAL A 245 -14.32 -0.16 -17.90
C VAL A 245 -13.04 -0.70 -17.25
N GLU A 246 -12.30 0.15 -16.55
CA GLU A 246 -11.13 -0.25 -15.76
C GLU A 246 -11.45 -0.25 -14.28
N LEU A 247 -10.99 -1.27 -13.58
CA LEU A 247 -11.02 -1.33 -12.12
C LEU A 247 -9.80 -0.56 -11.59
N SER A 248 -9.98 0.24 -10.53
CA SER A 248 -8.85 0.86 -9.83
C SER A 248 -7.92 -0.20 -9.21
N ASP A 249 -6.65 0.15 -9.02
CA ASP A 249 -5.70 -0.74 -8.32
C ASP A 249 -6.10 -0.95 -6.84
N ASP A 250 -6.86 -0.01 -6.29
CA ASP A 250 -7.43 -0.06 -4.94
C ASP A 250 -8.87 -0.62 -4.93
N PHE A 251 -9.25 -1.44 -5.92
CA PHE A 251 -10.60 -2.01 -5.99
C PHE A 251 -10.83 -3.05 -4.90
N GLN A 252 -11.47 -2.62 -3.82
CA GLN A 252 -11.69 -3.40 -2.61
C GLN A 252 -13.18 -3.46 -2.23
N LYS A 253 -13.52 -4.29 -1.24
CA LYS A 253 -14.92 -4.46 -0.77
C LYS A 253 -15.59 -3.14 -0.35
N GLU A 254 -14.82 -2.27 0.31
CA GLU A 254 -15.29 -1.00 0.89
C GLU A 254 -15.04 0.21 -0.01
N THR A 255 -14.27 0.02 -1.08
CA THR A 255 -13.95 1.08 -2.03
C THR A 255 -13.84 0.49 -3.42
N GLN A 256 -14.83 0.76 -4.26
CA GLN A 256 -14.85 0.31 -5.65
C GLN A 256 -14.87 1.53 -6.55
N ILE A 257 -13.80 1.70 -7.31
CA ILE A 257 -13.67 2.78 -8.30
C ILE A 257 -13.58 2.15 -9.68
N LEU A 258 -14.45 2.62 -10.58
CA LEU A 258 -14.43 2.28 -12.00
C LEU A 258 -14.05 3.50 -12.81
N TYR A 259 -13.20 3.29 -13.81
CA TYR A 259 -12.89 4.28 -14.84
C TYR A 259 -13.54 3.85 -16.15
N CYS A 260 -14.51 4.61 -16.63
CA CYS A 260 -15.29 4.27 -17.82
C CYS A 260 -14.96 5.25 -18.94
N GLY A 261 -14.52 4.75 -20.09
CA GLY A 261 -14.19 5.61 -21.23
C GLY A 261 -13.98 4.83 -22.51
N GLU A 262 -13.18 5.38 -23.42
CA GLU A 262 -12.88 4.74 -24.69
C GLU A 262 -11.38 4.58 -24.93
N TYR A 263 -11.05 3.50 -25.63
CA TYR A 263 -9.74 3.24 -26.20
C TYR A 263 -9.78 3.33 -27.73
N LYS A 264 -8.69 3.78 -28.33
CA LYS A 264 -8.45 3.70 -29.77
C LYS A 264 -7.02 3.24 -30.01
N SER A 265 -6.87 2.09 -30.67
CA SER A 265 -5.56 1.48 -30.98
C SER A 265 -4.64 1.37 -29.74
N GLY A 266 -5.19 0.88 -28.63
CA GLY A 266 -4.46 0.69 -27.38
C GLY A 266 -4.26 1.94 -26.52
N ARG A 267 -4.72 3.12 -26.96
CA ARG A 267 -4.58 4.39 -26.21
C ARG A 267 -5.93 4.89 -25.69
N LYS A 268 -5.95 5.43 -24.48
CA LYS A 268 -7.15 6.09 -23.92
C LYS A 268 -7.47 7.33 -24.74
N CYS A 269 -8.74 7.59 -25.04
CA CYS A 269 -9.17 8.80 -25.73
C CYS A 269 -10.53 9.26 -25.23
N GLY A 270 -10.87 10.53 -25.48
CA GLY A 270 -12.18 11.08 -25.16
C GLY A 270 -12.42 11.24 -23.67
N ILE A 271 -13.69 11.27 -23.27
CA ILE A 271 -14.09 11.45 -21.87
C ILE A 271 -13.93 10.13 -21.12
N TRP A 272 -13.34 10.21 -19.93
CA TRP A 272 -13.18 9.12 -18.99
C TRP A 272 -13.87 9.49 -17.68
N GLU A 273 -14.99 8.84 -17.40
CA GLU A 273 -15.79 9.00 -16.20
C GLU A 273 -15.22 8.17 -15.04
N ILE A 274 -15.38 8.68 -13.82
CA ILE A 274 -14.95 8.03 -12.59
C ILE A 274 -16.19 7.77 -11.76
N HIS A 275 -16.46 6.49 -11.53
CA HIS A 275 -17.60 6.02 -10.76
C HIS A 275 -17.10 5.40 -9.46
N TYR A 276 -17.75 5.71 -8.35
CA TYR A 276 -17.38 5.21 -7.03
C TYR A 276 -18.57 4.52 -6.35
N GLN A 277 -18.27 3.49 -5.57
CA GLN A 277 -19.22 2.77 -4.75
C GLN A 277 -18.57 2.39 -3.41
N LYS A 278 -19.21 2.79 -2.30
CA LYS A 278 -18.72 2.56 -0.93
C LYS A 278 -18.91 1.13 -0.44
N GLN A 279 -19.92 0.44 -0.95
CA GLN A 279 -20.21 -0.94 -0.56
C GLN A 279 -20.84 -1.64 -1.75
N SER A 280 -20.50 -2.92 -1.94
CA SER A 280 -20.92 -3.69 -3.12
C SER A 280 -22.45 -3.79 -3.32
N ASN A 281 -23.24 -3.49 -2.30
CA ASN A 281 -24.70 -3.47 -2.34
C ASN A 281 -25.32 -2.11 -2.74
N ARG A 282 -24.54 -1.03 -2.82
CA ARG A 282 -25.01 0.31 -3.24
C ARG A 282 -24.81 0.51 -4.74
N PRO A 283 -25.54 1.39 -5.43
CA PRO A 283 -25.21 1.74 -6.81
C PRO A 283 -23.85 2.47 -6.88
N PHE A 284 -23.20 2.38 -8.03
CA PHE A 284 -22.11 3.29 -8.39
C PHE A 284 -22.67 4.70 -8.61
N TYR A 285 -21.90 5.72 -8.26
CA TYR A 285 -22.23 7.11 -8.58
C TYR A 285 -21.01 7.82 -9.16
N PHE A 286 -21.29 8.74 -10.07
CA PHE A 286 -20.31 9.57 -10.73
C PHE A 286 -19.65 10.53 -9.72
N ILE A 287 -18.32 10.52 -9.64
CA ILE A 287 -17.53 11.41 -8.77
C ILE A 287 -16.63 12.39 -9.55
N GLY A 288 -16.51 12.22 -10.86
CA GLY A 288 -15.70 13.09 -11.69
C GLY A 288 -15.42 12.50 -13.07
N CYS A 289 -14.73 13.27 -13.90
CA CYS A 289 -14.26 12.80 -15.20
C CYS A 289 -12.96 13.50 -15.58
N GLY A 290 -12.37 13.03 -16.66
CA GLY A 290 -11.25 13.67 -17.33
C GLY A 290 -11.31 13.42 -18.83
N ILE A 291 -10.51 14.13 -19.62
CA ILE A 291 -10.47 13.97 -21.08
C ILE A 291 -9.06 13.58 -21.51
N TYR A 292 -8.95 12.56 -22.36
CA TYR A 292 -7.72 12.22 -23.06
C TYR A 292 -7.78 12.74 -24.50
N ASN A 293 -6.65 13.27 -25.00
CA ASN A 293 -6.49 13.60 -26.42
C ASN A 293 -6.26 12.32 -27.26
N MET A 294 -6.08 12.49 -28.58
CA MET A 294 -5.92 11.38 -29.51
C MET A 294 -4.58 10.63 -29.36
N GLU A 295 -3.59 11.28 -28.76
CA GLU A 295 -2.28 10.71 -28.46
C GLU A 295 -2.30 9.90 -27.15
N GLY A 296 -3.38 9.97 -26.37
CA GLY A 296 -3.50 9.28 -25.08
C GLY A 296 -3.02 10.06 -23.87
N TYR A 297 -2.79 11.36 -24.02
CA TYR A 297 -2.43 12.25 -22.91
C TYR A 297 -3.66 12.89 -22.28
N LYS A 298 -3.65 13.04 -20.95
CA LYS A 298 -4.67 13.82 -20.24
C LYS A 298 -4.66 15.27 -20.75
N ASN A 299 -5.83 15.85 -21.00
CA ASN A 299 -5.97 17.18 -21.58
C ASN A 299 -7.30 17.83 -21.15
N GLY A 300 -7.29 19.11 -20.78
CA GLY A 300 -8.48 19.81 -20.28
C GLY A 300 -8.79 19.52 -18.81
N ARG A 301 -10.05 19.72 -18.40
CA ARG A 301 -10.48 19.53 -17.00
C ARG A 301 -10.38 18.06 -16.59
N TRP A 302 -9.94 17.82 -15.36
CA TRP A 302 -9.71 16.47 -14.85
C TRP A 302 -9.97 16.37 -13.35
N VAL A 303 -10.59 15.26 -12.94
CA VAL A 303 -10.71 14.83 -11.54
C VAL A 303 -9.76 13.66 -11.27
N GLU A 304 -8.88 13.79 -10.28
CA GLU A 304 -8.01 12.71 -9.82
C GLU A 304 -8.43 12.19 -8.46
N VAL A 305 -8.36 10.88 -8.30
CA VAL A 305 -8.64 10.19 -7.04
C VAL A 305 -7.31 9.88 -6.34
N THR A 306 -7.24 10.05 -5.01
CA THR A 306 -6.05 9.66 -4.23
C THR A 306 -5.83 8.15 -4.23
N LYS A 307 -4.57 7.70 -4.11
CA LYS A 307 -4.20 6.28 -3.92
C LYS A 307 -4.76 5.62 -2.64
N ASN A 308 -5.40 6.39 -1.77
CA ASN A 308 -5.97 5.90 -0.51
C ASN A 308 -7.42 6.39 -0.41
N PHE A 309 -8.18 6.30 -1.51
CA PHE A 309 -9.58 6.72 -1.55
C PHE A 309 -10.50 5.77 -0.77
N LEU A 310 -10.12 5.43 0.45
CA LEU A 310 -10.79 4.48 1.32
C LEU A 310 -12.06 5.11 1.92
N SER A 311 -12.81 4.32 2.69
CA SER A 311 -14.11 4.72 3.27
C SER A 311 -14.07 6.02 4.08
N ASP A 312 -12.91 6.36 4.63
CA ASP A 312 -12.71 7.42 5.63
C ASP A 312 -11.83 8.57 5.10
N GLY A 313 -11.40 8.53 3.82
CA GLY A 313 -10.41 9.43 3.23
C GLY A 313 -10.63 9.69 1.75
N GLN A 314 -11.83 10.13 1.38
CA GLN A 314 -12.27 10.29 -0.01
C GLN A 314 -11.86 11.64 -0.60
N VAL A 315 -10.58 11.76 -0.94
CA VAL A 315 -10.01 12.99 -1.49
C VAL A 315 -9.90 12.91 -3.01
N ILE A 316 -10.36 13.97 -3.68
CA ILE A 316 -10.14 14.20 -5.10
C ILE A 316 -9.38 15.51 -5.35
N TYR A 317 -8.69 15.57 -6.49
CA TYR A 317 -8.10 16.79 -7.04
C TYR A 317 -8.83 17.17 -8.32
N ASP A 318 -9.32 18.39 -8.44
CA ASP A 318 -10.03 18.91 -9.63
C ASP A 318 -9.24 20.07 -10.23
N GLY A 319 -8.77 19.92 -11.47
CA GLY A 319 -7.96 20.93 -12.12
C GLY A 319 -7.84 20.71 -13.62
N GLN A 320 -6.74 21.18 -14.21
CA GLN A 320 -6.52 21.09 -15.66
C GLN A 320 -5.22 20.40 -16.01
N TYR A 321 -5.28 19.64 -17.10
CA TYR A 321 -4.15 19.04 -17.76
C TYR A 321 -3.91 19.68 -19.14
N GLN A 322 -2.66 19.72 -19.57
CA GLN A 322 -2.27 20.01 -20.95
C GLN A 322 -1.20 19.01 -21.38
N ASN A 323 -1.51 18.19 -22.37
CA ASN A 323 -0.60 17.16 -22.90
C ASN A 323 0.05 16.30 -21.80
N GLY A 324 -0.76 15.86 -20.83
CA GLY A 324 -0.32 14.98 -19.74
C GLY A 324 0.32 15.69 -18.55
N LYS A 325 0.51 17.02 -18.59
CA LYS A 325 1.04 17.82 -17.48
C LYS A 325 -0.04 18.57 -16.74
N LYS A 326 0.01 18.60 -15.41
CA LYS A 326 -0.88 19.47 -14.61
C LYS A 326 -0.52 20.93 -14.84
N ILE A 327 -1.54 21.75 -15.06
CA ILE A 327 -1.39 23.19 -15.25
C ILE A 327 -2.45 23.96 -14.46
N GLY A 328 -2.15 25.24 -14.20
CA GLY A 328 -3.11 26.17 -13.63
C GLY A 328 -3.57 25.77 -12.23
N LYS A 329 -4.78 26.19 -11.86
CA LYS A 329 -5.34 25.98 -10.52
C LYS A 329 -5.89 24.56 -10.36
N TRP A 330 -5.60 23.98 -9.20
CA TRP A 330 -6.10 22.69 -8.75
C TRP A 330 -6.78 22.85 -7.39
N ASP A 331 -8.02 22.39 -7.28
CA ASP A 331 -8.76 22.34 -6.03
C ASP A 331 -8.65 20.94 -5.41
N ILE A 332 -8.43 20.87 -4.10
CA ILE A 332 -8.46 19.63 -3.32
C ILE A 332 -9.80 19.56 -2.63
N LYS A 333 -10.55 18.48 -2.85
CA LYS A 333 -11.88 18.30 -2.28
C LYS A 333 -11.97 16.99 -1.52
N VAL A 334 -12.64 17.00 -0.38
CA VAL A 334 -12.97 15.80 0.39
C VAL A 334 -14.44 15.51 0.27
N LYS A 335 -14.79 14.23 0.17
CA LYS A 335 -16.19 13.83 0.14
C LYS A 335 -16.79 13.91 1.54
N ASN A 336 -17.87 14.68 1.66
CA ASN A 336 -18.74 14.73 2.82
C ASN A 336 -20.13 14.24 2.42
N ASP A 337 -20.57 13.12 2.99
CA ASP A 337 -21.79 12.40 2.62
C ASP A 337 -21.95 12.18 1.10
N GLN A 338 -22.69 13.10 0.45
CA GLN A 338 -23.04 13.10 -0.98
C GLN A 338 -22.33 14.20 -1.80
N THR A 339 -21.59 15.10 -1.16
CA THR A 339 -20.97 16.26 -1.82
C THR A 339 -19.45 16.27 -1.63
N PHE A 340 -18.74 17.03 -2.46
CA PHE A 340 -17.31 17.26 -2.31
C PHE A 340 -17.06 18.68 -1.83
N GLU A 341 -16.56 18.82 -0.61
CA GLU A 341 -16.19 20.09 0.00
C GLU A 341 -14.74 20.42 -0.34
N LYS A 342 -14.50 21.66 -0.78
CA LYS A 342 -13.15 22.13 -1.07
C LYS A 342 -12.40 22.40 0.24
N ILE A 343 -11.27 21.71 0.44
CA ILE A 343 -10.42 21.79 1.64
C ILE A 343 -9.01 22.28 1.35
N GLY A 344 -8.64 22.37 0.08
CA GLY A 344 -7.31 22.78 -0.34
C GLY A 344 -7.30 23.30 -1.77
N TYR A 345 -6.18 23.88 -2.17
CA TYR A 345 -5.93 24.29 -3.54
C TYR A 345 -4.45 24.55 -3.78
N GLY A 346 -4.07 24.69 -5.05
CA GLY A 346 -2.74 25.10 -5.47
C GLY A 346 -2.72 25.46 -6.94
N SER A 347 -1.56 25.81 -7.47
CA SER A 347 -1.36 25.97 -8.91
C SER A 347 -0.05 25.38 -9.42
N TYR A 348 -0.11 24.90 -10.66
CA TYR A 348 1.04 24.43 -11.41
C TYR A 348 1.37 25.39 -12.55
N ASP A 349 2.66 25.56 -12.84
CA ASP A 349 3.13 26.25 -14.05
C ASP A 349 3.06 25.33 -15.29
N GLU A 350 3.46 25.84 -16.45
CA GLU A 350 3.44 25.10 -17.72
C GLU A 350 4.45 23.94 -17.76
N GLN A 351 5.41 23.91 -16.83
CA GLN A 351 6.39 22.86 -16.67
C GLN A 351 5.98 21.84 -15.60
N GLU A 352 4.76 21.93 -15.07
CA GLU A 352 4.20 21.09 -14.00
C GLU A 352 4.87 21.31 -12.63
N HIS A 353 5.58 22.41 -12.43
CA HIS A 353 6.09 22.74 -11.11
C HIS A 353 5.00 23.44 -10.28
N LYS A 354 4.91 23.10 -8.99
CA LYS A 354 4.11 23.86 -8.03
C LYS A 354 4.59 25.31 -7.99
N ASN A 355 3.65 26.23 -8.10
CA ASN A 355 3.91 27.66 -8.08
C ASN A 355 2.76 28.43 -7.40
N GLY A 356 3.07 29.52 -6.71
CA GLY A 356 2.09 30.37 -6.01
C GLY A 356 1.61 29.79 -4.68
N ILE A 357 0.42 30.22 -4.24
CA ILE A 357 -0.16 29.83 -2.95
C ILE A 357 -0.74 28.42 -3.00
N TRP A 358 -0.44 27.64 -1.97
CA TRP A 358 -0.92 26.28 -1.77
C TRP A 358 -1.56 26.11 -0.39
N LEU A 359 -2.68 25.41 -0.36
CA LEU A 359 -3.28 24.79 0.81
C LEU A 359 -3.30 23.28 0.56
N GLU A 360 -2.26 22.58 1.01
CA GLU A 360 -2.04 21.15 0.75
C GLU A 360 -2.36 20.27 1.97
N LEU A 361 -2.73 19.01 1.73
CA LEU A 361 -3.03 18.05 2.79
C LEU A 361 -1.76 17.41 3.33
N SER A 362 -1.78 17.00 4.60
CA SER A 362 -0.71 16.15 5.14
C SER A 362 -0.67 14.78 4.47
N GLY A 363 0.52 14.16 4.42
CA GLY A 363 0.66 12.80 3.89
C GLY A 363 -0.14 11.75 4.67
N ASN A 364 -0.50 12.07 5.92
CA ASN A 364 -1.31 11.27 6.83
C ASN A 364 -2.80 11.64 6.81
N TYR A 365 -3.27 12.38 5.79
CA TYR A 365 -4.69 12.67 5.57
C TYR A 365 -5.44 11.38 5.15
N ARG A 366 -5.54 10.42 6.06
CA ARG A 366 -6.14 9.10 5.85
C ARG A 366 -7.37 8.87 6.70
N ASN A 367 -7.66 9.79 7.62
CA ASN A 367 -8.69 9.58 8.62
C ASN A 367 -9.43 10.89 8.87
N ILE A 368 -10.76 10.84 8.87
CA ILE A 368 -11.65 11.90 9.36
C ILE A 368 -11.27 12.44 10.76
N TYR A 369 -10.42 11.72 11.49
CA TYR A 369 -9.91 12.11 12.80
C TYR A 369 -8.53 12.81 12.78
N SER A 370 -8.03 13.34 11.67
CA SER A 370 -6.91 14.29 11.71
C SER A 370 -6.77 15.00 10.36
N GLU A 371 -7.52 16.09 10.19
CA GLU A 371 -7.42 16.89 8.97
C GLU A 371 -6.36 17.98 9.17
N VAL A 372 -5.12 17.67 8.78
CA VAL A 372 -4.02 18.64 8.78
C VAL A 372 -3.80 19.19 7.38
N THR A 373 -3.74 20.50 7.27
CA THR A 373 -3.40 21.21 6.03
C THR A 373 -2.24 22.17 6.23
N TYR A 374 -1.43 22.34 5.20
CA TYR A 374 -0.31 23.27 5.16
C TYR A 374 -0.63 24.40 4.18
N TYR A 375 -0.57 25.64 4.65
CA TYR A 375 -0.78 26.83 3.86
C TYR A 375 0.55 27.55 3.65
N GLY A 376 0.92 27.85 2.42
CA GLY A 376 2.14 28.59 2.12
C GLY A 376 2.36 28.79 0.64
N GLU A 377 3.58 29.20 0.26
CA GLU A 377 3.91 29.51 -1.12
C GLU A 377 4.96 28.54 -1.68
N TYR A 378 4.77 28.17 -2.94
CA TYR A 378 5.73 27.45 -3.76
C TYR A 378 6.29 28.33 -4.87
N LYS A 379 7.56 28.11 -5.22
CA LYS A 379 8.23 28.67 -6.39
C LYS A 379 9.07 27.60 -7.06
N LYS A 380 8.62 27.09 -8.22
CA LYS A 380 9.28 25.98 -8.94
C LYS A 380 9.54 24.77 -8.04
N ASP A 381 8.48 24.25 -7.42
CA ASP A 381 8.49 23.14 -6.45
C ASP A 381 9.24 23.38 -5.12
N LYS A 382 9.84 24.55 -4.93
CA LYS A 382 10.47 24.93 -3.66
C LYS A 382 9.48 25.64 -2.76
N LYS A 383 9.37 25.20 -1.50
CA LYS A 383 8.60 25.94 -0.48
C LYS A 383 9.36 27.21 -0.14
N ILE A 384 8.68 28.35 -0.14
CA ILE A 384 9.27 29.64 0.21
C ILE A 384 8.39 30.38 1.21
N GLY A 385 8.97 31.37 1.88
CA GLY A 385 8.24 32.28 2.76
C GLY A 385 7.62 31.58 3.97
N LYS A 386 6.55 32.17 4.50
CA LYS A 386 5.85 31.68 5.68
C LYS A 386 4.95 30.50 5.31
N TRP A 387 5.00 29.46 6.14
CA TRP A 387 4.15 28.29 6.06
C TRP A 387 3.39 28.12 7.37
N GLU A 388 2.09 27.90 7.28
CA GLU A 388 1.16 27.78 8.40
C GLU A 388 0.55 26.38 8.40
N ILE A 389 0.41 25.80 9.59
CA ILE A 389 -0.16 24.46 9.77
C ILE A 389 -1.52 24.62 10.44
N TYR A 390 -2.55 24.19 9.74
CA TYR A 390 -3.92 24.18 10.24
C TYR A 390 -4.36 22.76 10.56
N HIS A 391 -5.15 22.61 11.61
CA HIS A 391 -5.74 21.33 12.01
C HIS A 391 -7.22 21.47 12.29
N LYS A 392 -8.01 20.55 11.75
CA LYS A 392 -9.44 20.38 12.04
C LYS A 392 -9.62 19.12 12.89
N GLN A 393 -10.14 19.31 14.11
CA GLN A 393 -10.37 18.21 15.03
C GLN A 393 -11.56 17.34 14.59
N SER A 394 -12.58 17.89 13.95
CA SER A 394 -13.62 17.09 13.31
C SER A 394 -14.33 17.91 12.25
N SER A 395 -15.18 17.27 11.44
CA SER A 395 -15.98 17.93 10.40
C SER A 395 -16.76 19.14 10.91
N ASN A 396 -17.17 19.14 12.19
CA ASN A 396 -17.98 20.18 12.81
C ASN A 396 -17.17 21.34 13.41
N TYR A 397 -15.84 21.24 13.48
CA TYR A 397 -14.99 22.31 14.00
C TYR A 397 -14.27 23.06 12.87
N PRO A 398 -14.03 24.37 13.00
CA PRO A 398 -13.20 25.09 12.05
C PRO A 398 -11.73 24.66 12.17
N PHE A 399 -10.98 24.87 11.10
CA PHE A 399 -9.52 24.73 11.12
C PHE A 399 -8.90 25.72 12.12
N LYS A 400 -7.95 25.25 12.92
CA LYS A 400 -7.18 26.06 13.87
C LYS A 400 -5.70 26.10 13.46
N LEU A 401 -5.09 27.28 13.49
CA LEU A 401 -3.64 27.43 13.32
C LEU A 401 -2.94 26.80 14.52
N ILE A 402 -2.16 25.74 14.28
CA ILE A 402 -1.44 25.00 15.33
C ILE A 402 0.07 25.06 15.20
N GLY A 403 0.60 25.47 14.05
CA GLY A 403 2.04 25.54 13.85
C GLY A 403 2.45 26.18 12.54
N GLY A 404 3.70 25.95 12.13
CA GLY A 404 4.29 26.57 10.95
C GLY A 404 5.70 27.08 11.17
N GLY A 405 6.22 27.78 10.17
CA GLY A 405 7.53 28.43 10.20
C GLY A 405 7.85 29.13 8.89
N SER A 406 9.13 29.30 8.55
CA SER A 406 9.53 29.96 7.30
C SER A 406 10.62 29.22 6.54
N TYR A 407 10.55 29.27 5.21
CA TYR A 407 11.54 28.76 4.27
C TYR A 407 12.17 29.90 3.48
N ASN A 408 13.48 29.82 3.23
CA ASN A 408 14.16 30.75 2.34
C ASN A 408 13.91 30.37 0.86
N ASP A 409 14.50 31.12 -0.09
CA ASP A 409 14.35 30.88 -1.53
C ASP A 409 14.92 29.54 -2.02
N GLU A 410 15.72 28.87 -1.18
CA GLU A 410 16.29 27.54 -1.45
C GLU A 410 15.46 26.42 -0.83
N SER A 411 14.28 26.71 -0.27
CA SER A 411 13.45 25.76 0.48
C SER A 411 14.11 25.23 1.75
N VAL A 412 14.99 26.02 2.35
CA VAL A 412 15.66 25.72 3.63
C VAL A 412 14.91 26.38 4.77
N LYS A 413 14.53 25.59 5.78
CA LYS A 413 13.86 26.09 6.99
C LYS A 413 14.75 27.05 7.77
N TYR A 414 14.17 28.15 8.25
CA TYR A 414 14.83 29.09 9.15
C TYR A 414 13.83 29.71 10.14
N GLY A 415 14.36 30.31 11.21
CA GLY A 415 13.58 31.02 12.21
C GLY A 415 12.83 30.09 13.16
N ILE A 416 11.78 30.61 13.81
CA ILE A 416 10.96 29.82 14.74
C ILE A 416 10.06 28.88 13.96
N TRP A 417 10.03 27.62 14.38
CA TRP A 417 9.18 26.58 13.82
C TRP A 417 8.37 25.89 14.90
N ILE A 418 7.16 25.48 14.52
CA ILE A 418 6.31 24.56 15.26
C ILE A 418 5.98 23.42 14.29
N GLU A 419 6.47 22.22 14.59
CA GLU A 419 6.33 21.01 13.79
C GLU A 419 5.35 20.04 14.44
N LEU A 420 4.73 19.17 13.64
CA LEU A 420 3.89 18.08 14.13
C LEU A 420 4.76 16.85 14.39
N SER A 421 4.35 16.01 15.34
CA SER A 421 4.86 14.64 15.44
C SER A 421 4.46 13.79 14.23
N ASP A 422 5.29 12.81 13.88
CA ASP A 422 5.01 11.83 12.84
C ASP A 422 3.71 11.06 13.11
N TYR A 423 3.33 10.93 14.38
CA TYR A 423 2.11 10.29 14.86
C TYR A 423 0.98 11.27 15.19
N PHE A 424 1.06 12.51 14.69
CA PHE A 424 0.06 13.54 14.98
C PHE A 424 -1.34 13.10 14.54
N SER A 425 -2.27 13.08 15.48
CA SER A 425 -3.68 12.74 15.26
C SER A 425 -4.55 13.41 16.33
N ASN A 426 -5.89 13.36 16.19
CA ASN A 426 -6.80 13.81 17.26
C ASN A 426 -6.61 13.06 18.61
N GLN A 427 -5.93 11.91 18.60
CA GLN A 427 -5.61 11.16 19.82
C GLN A 427 -4.18 11.42 20.31
N ASN A 428 -3.37 12.10 19.51
CA ASN A 428 -1.96 12.36 19.78
C ASN A 428 -1.56 13.72 19.18
N GLU A 429 -1.90 14.80 19.86
CA GLU A 429 -1.59 16.17 19.42
C GLU A 429 -0.25 16.60 20.03
N VAL A 430 0.87 16.11 19.48
CA VAL A 430 2.23 16.49 19.89
C VAL A 430 2.85 17.45 18.89
N LEU A 431 3.37 18.57 19.40
CA LEU A 431 4.07 19.60 18.64
C LEU A 431 5.51 19.76 19.13
N TYR A 432 6.43 20.05 18.22
CA TYR A 432 7.81 20.41 18.52
C TYR A 432 8.04 21.88 18.15
N GLN A 433 8.45 22.70 19.11
CA GLN A 433 8.70 24.12 18.87
C GLN A 433 10.16 24.47 19.12
N GLY A 434 10.81 25.13 18.16
CA GLY A 434 12.18 25.61 18.35
C GLY A 434 12.66 26.47 17.19
N VAL A 435 13.98 26.60 17.04
CA VAL A 435 14.58 27.43 16.00
C VAL A 435 15.31 26.59 14.98
N TYR A 436 15.15 26.96 13.71
CA TYR A 436 15.95 26.50 12.59
C TYR A 436 16.97 27.55 12.17
N GLN A 437 18.19 27.11 11.87
CA GLN A 437 19.24 27.89 11.23
C GLN A 437 19.86 27.06 10.10
N ASN A 438 19.78 27.56 8.86
CA ASN A 438 20.27 26.86 7.67
C ASN A 438 19.76 25.40 7.56
N GLY A 439 18.48 25.19 7.85
CA GLY A 439 17.84 23.87 7.75
C GLY A 439 18.15 22.91 8.90
N ARG A 440 18.90 23.37 9.92
CA ARG A 440 19.24 22.60 11.11
C ARG A 440 18.47 23.10 12.33
N LYS A 441 18.00 22.19 13.17
CA LYS A 441 17.47 22.53 14.49
C LYS A 441 18.62 23.00 15.36
N VAL A 442 18.46 24.15 16.01
CA VAL A 442 19.48 24.73 16.89
C VAL A 442 18.84 25.22 18.18
N GLY A 443 19.62 25.22 19.26
CA GLY A 443 19.20 25.78 20.54
C GLY A 443 18.05 24.99 21.18
N LYS A 444 17.27 25.66 22.01
CA LYS A 444 16.19 25.04 22.78
C LYS A 444 15.01 24.65 21.88
N TRP A 445 14.54 23.43 22.07
CA TRP A 445 13.32 22.88 21.47
C TRP A 445 12.39 22.39 22.56
N ASP A 446 11.16 22.90 22.60
CA ASP A 446 10.10 22.51 23.51
C ASP A 446 9.19 21.45 22.86
N ILE A 447 8.72 20.48 23.64
CA ILE A 447 7.72 19.50 23.23
C ILE A 447 6.40 19.89 23.89
N LYS A 448 5.40 20.15 23.08
CA LYS A 448 4.06 20.50 23.54
C LYS A 448 3.09 19.36 23.27
N PHE A 449 2.21 19.09 24.21
CA PHE A 449 1.17 18.08 24.07
C PHE A 449 -0.17 18.65 24.49
N LYS A 450 -1.20 18.32 23.73
CA LYS A 450 -2.58 18.62 24.06
C LYS A 450 -3.34 17.34 24.37
N SER A 451 -3.76 17.21 25.62
CA SER A 451 -4.55 16.06 26.09
C SER A 451 -6.04 16.31 25.82
N HIS A 452 -6.86 15.27 25.71
CA HIS A 452 -8.31 15.45 25.53
C HIS A 452 -9.00 16.14 26.73
N GLN A 453 -8.35 16.19 27.90
CA GLN A 453 -8.88 16.89 29.08
C GLN A 453 -8.63 18.39 29.00
N PHE A 454 -7.66 18.83 28.18
CA PHE A 454 -7.26 20.22 28.07
C PHE A 454 -7.45 20.73 26.65
N ASN A 455 -8.06 21.91 26.51
CA ASN A 455 -8.23 22.51 25.18
C ASN A 455 -6.94 23.13 24.63
N ASP A 456 -5.90 23.24 25.46
CA ASP A 456 -4.64 23.93 25.17
C ASP A 456 -3.43 22.99 25.19
N PHE A 457 -2.36 23.44 24.53
CA PHE A 457 -1.08 22.75 24.51
C PHE A 457 -0.26 23.07 25.76
N HIS A 458 0.24 22.04 26.44
CA HIS A 458 1.13 22.17 27.59
C HIS A 458 2.54 21.69 27.25
N ASN A 459 3.56 22.32 27.83
CA ASN A 459 4.93 21.86 27.68
C ASN A 459 5.14 20.58 28.49
N ILE A 460 5.53 19.50 27.82
CA ILE A 460 5.78 18.19 28.44
C ILE A 460 7.26 17.80 28.39
N GLY A 461 8.12 18.59 27.74
CA GLY A 461 9.50 18.19 27.54
C GLY A 461 10.27 19.03 26.52
N GLY A 462 11.34 18.46 25.98
CA GLY A 462 12.27 19.16 25.10
C GLY A 462 13.72 19.06 25.54
N GLY A 463 14.58 19.80 24.87
CA GLY A 463 16.00 19.88 25.17
C GLY A 463 16.72 20.82 24.20
N ILE A 464 18.04 20.66 24.05
CA ILE A 464 18.88 21.57 23.25
C ILE A 464 19.54 20.83 22.09
N TYR A 465 19.41 21.36 20.88
CA TYR A 465 20.23 20.92 19.74
C TYR A 465 21.51 21.74 19.66
N ASP A 466 22.61 21.08 19.36
CA ASP A 466 23.88 21.73 19.04
C ASP A 466 23.92 22.28 17.60
N ASN A 467 25.05 22.89 17.23
CA ASN A 467 25.24 23.48 15.89
C ASN A 467 25.37 22.42 14.76
N GLN A 468 25.48 21.15 15.12
CA GLN A 468 25.52 20.02 14.20
C GLN A 468 24.15 19.35 14.05
N ASN A 469 23.07 19.93 14.60
CA ASN A 469 21.71 19.37 14.61
C ASN A 469 21.61 18.07 15.43
N LEU A 470 22.48 17.88 16.42
CA LEU A 470 22.45 16.73 17.31
C LEU A 470 21.85 17.14 18.66
N LYS A 471 21.03 16.27 19.24
CA LYS A 471 20.52 16.46 20.60
C LYS A 471 21.71 16.50 21.58
N HIS A 472 21.65 17.40 22.54
CA HIS A 472 22.71 17.65 23.50
C HIS A 472 22.14 18.02 24.89
N ALA A 473 22.88 17.63 25.94
CA ALA A 473 22.53 17.86 27.34
C ALA A 473 21.20 17.22 27.76
N SER A 474 20.56 17.76 28.79
CA SER A 474 19.30 17.22 29.32
C SER A 474 18.16 17.30 28.30
N TRP A 475 17.42 16.21 28.20
CA TRP A 475 16.36 16.05 27.22
C TRP A 475 15.19 15.28 27.81
N VAL A 476 13.98 15.62 27.36
CA VAL A 476 12.76 14.84 27.58
C VAL A 476 12.21 14.45 26.22
N ASP A 477 12.22 13.16 25.91
CA ASP A 477 11.73 12.56 24.66
C ASP A 477 10.33 12.00 24.82
N VAL A 478 9.61 11.97 23.72
CA VAL A 478 8.32 11.28 23.58
C VAL A 478 8.61 9.83 23.16
N GLY A 479 8.02 8.85 23.85
CA GLY A 479 8.19 7.44 23.50
C GLY A 479 7.56 7.08 22.15
N ASP A 480 8.05 6.01 21.50
CA ASP A 480 7.61 5.62 20.15
C ASP A 480 6.11 5.29 20.07
N ASN A 481 5.52 4.81 21.17
CA ASN A 481 4.10 4.47 21.28
C ASN A 481 3.27 5.58 21.95
N PHE A 482 3.77 6.82 21.92
CA PHE A 482 3.07 7.92 22.57
C PHE A 482 1.68 8.11 21.97
N SER A 483 0.69 7.87 22.81
CA SER A 483 -0.72 7.93 22.46
C SER A 483 -1.51 8.33 23.69
N LYS A 484 -2.78 8.67 23.52
CA LYS A 484 -3.70 8.97 24.63
C LYS A 484 -3.66 7.94 25.76
N ASN A 485 -3.43 6.66 25.46
CA ASN A 485 -3.43 5.59 26.45
C ASN A 485 -2.03 5.30 27.03
N GLN A 486 -0.98 5.72 26.32
CA GLN A 486 0.41 5.45 26.64
C GLN A 486 1.25 6.73 26.46
N SER A 487 0.98 7.73 27.28
CA SER A 487 1.72 9.01 27.28
C SER A 487 3.07 8.89 27.99
N ILE A 488 3.96 8.03 27.46
CA ILE A 488 5.28 7.76 28.04
C ILE A 488 6.30 8.76 27.50
N ILE A 489 7.01 9.41 28.41
CA ILE A 489 8.15 10.27 28.10
C ILE A 489 9.41 9.71 28.75
N HIS A 490 10.57 10.00 28.17
CA HIS A 490 11.86 9.57 28.68
C HIS A 490 12.71 10.79 28.99
N LYS A 491 13.24 10.91 30.21
CA LYS A 491 14.09 12.02 30.62
C LYS A 491 15.51 11.53 30.90
N GLY A 492 16.50 12.16 30.29
CA GLY A 492 17.90 11.82 30.48
C GLY A 492 18.81 12.81 29.77
N GLU A 493 20.01 12.37 29.39
CA GLU A 493 20.98 13.22 28.72
C GLU A 493 21.40 12.67 27.36
N TYR A 494 21.63 13.59 26.42
CA TYR A 494 22.26 13.31 25.15
C TYR A 494 23.68 13.88 25.09
N ASN A 495 24.59 13.12 24.48
CA ASN A 495 25.91 13.59 24.08
C ASN A 495 26.11 13.30 22.58
N HIS A 496 26.20 14.35 21.77
CA HIS A 496 26.33 14.27 20.30
C HIS A 496 25.29 13.32 19.67
N GLY A 497 24.02 13.48 20.05
CA GLY A 497 22.90 12.70 19.49
C GLY A 497 22.77 11.27 20.04
N LYS A 498 23.64 10.83 20.95
CA LYS A 498 23.53 9.54 21.64
C LYS A 498 22.99 9.71 23.05
N LYS A 499 22.04 8.87 23.44
CA LYS A 499 21.57 8.76 24.84
C LYS A 499 22.73 8.26 25.70
N ILE A 500 23.00 8.94 26.81
CA ILE A 500 24.02 8.54 27.79
C ILE A 500 23.43 8.54 29.20
N GLY A 501 24.05 7.79 30.11
CA GLY A 501 23.73 7.80 31.53
C GLY A 501 22.35 7.22 31.86
N LEU A 502 21.77 7.69 32.97
CA LEU A 502 20.48 7.23 33.46
C LEU A 502 19.34 7.96 32.74
N TRP A 503 18.42 7.18 32.16
CA TRP A 503 17.20 7.66 31.54
C TRP A 503 15.99 7.19 32.34
N GLU A 504 15.22 8.13 32.85
CA GLU A 504 13.98 7.88 33.58
C GLU A 504 12.82 7.74 32.60
N GLU A 505 12.09 6.64 32.71
CA GLU A 505 10.82 6.47 32.00
C GLU A 505 9.70 6.99 32.87
N MET A 506 8.90 7.90 32.32
CA MET A 506 7.83 8.55 33.05
C MET A 506 6.52 8.48 32.28
N ARG A 507 5.41 8.33 33.00
CA ARG A 507 4.06 8.34 32.45
C ARG A 507 3.38 9.65 32.79
N ILE A 508 2.84 10.32 31.77
CA ILE A 508 1.93 11.44 31.94
C ILE A 508 0.52 10.88 32.20
N CYS A 509 -0.01 11.10 33.39
CA CYS A 509 -1.35 10.71 33.78
C CYS A 509 -2.36 11.84 33.55
N CYS A 510 -3.64 11.59 33.88
CA CYS A 510 -4.66 12.62 33.99
C CYS A 510 -4.13 13.82 34.80
N GLU A 511 -4.56 15.03 34.46
CA GLU A 511 -4.12 16.28 35.12
C GLU A 511 -2.65 16.68 34.89
N ASN A 512 -1.97 16.13 33.88
CA ASN A 512 -0.56 16.40 33.57
C ASN A 512 0.42 16.02 34.70
N THR A 513 0.01 15.12 35.61
CA THR A 513 0.91 14.59 36.65
C THR A 513 1.86 13.57 36.03
N ILE A 514 3.16 13.70 36.30
CA ILE A 514 4.21 12.85 35.74
C ILE A 514 4.71 11.88 36.82
N PHE A 515 4.64 10.58 36.55
CA PHE A 515 5.10 9.54 37.46
C PHE A 515 6.26 8.77 36.85
N LYS A 516 7.35 8.56 37.60
CA LYS A 516 8.42 7.63 37.19
C LYS A 516 7.89 6.20 37.22
N ILE A 517 8.02 5.48 36.11
CA ILE A 517 7.56 4.09 35.96
C ILE A 517 8.72 3.12 35.69
N GLY A 518 9.90 3.63 35.37
CA GLY A 518 11.08 2.81 35.14
C GLY A 518 12.34 3.64 34.93
N GLU A 519 13.46 2.96 34.71
CA GLU A 519 14.72 3.58 34.34
C GLU A 519 15.56 2.65 33.46
N LYS A 520 16.42 3.23 32.64
CA LYS A 520 17.34 2.50 31.77
C LYS A 520 18.67 3.24 31.72
N ILE A 521 19.77 2.50 31.81
CA ILE A 521 21.12 3.04 31.70
C ILE A 521 21.60 2.86 30.26
N TYR A 522 22.21 3.90 29.70
CA TYR A 522 22.85 3.90 28.39
C TYR A 522 24.35 4.20 28.56
N ASP A 523 25.17 3.47 27.82
CA ASP A 523 26.63 3.57 27.84
C ASP A 523 27.16 4.84 27.16
#